data_AF-A0A7C1QLY6-F1
#
_entry.id   AF-A0A7C1QLY6-F1
#
_cell.length_a   1.000
_cell.length_b   1.000
_cell.length_c   1.000
_cell.angle_alpha   90.00
_cell.angle_beta   90.00
_cell.angle_gamma   90.00
#
_symmetry.space_group_name_H-M   'P 1'
#
loop_
_entity.id
_entity.type
_entity.pdbx_description
1 polymer ?
#
loop_
_entity_poly.entity_id
_entity_poly.type
_entity_poly.pdbx_seq_one_letter_code
_entity_poly.pdbx_strand_id
1 'polypeptide(L)' 'SYTFKSVDSLITNFHLTRSSLLMMVSAFAGRERILNAYNEAVKESYRFYSYGDAMLIIGSKT' A
#
# COMPACT_ATOMS: atom_id res chain seq x y z
N SER A 1 -7.09 11.34 -7.39
CA SER A 1 -5.64 11.09 -7.29
C SER A 1 -5.01 12.24 -6.52
N TYR A 2 -3.86 12.03 -5.87
CA TYR A 2 -3.12 13.08 -5.16
C TYR A 2 -1.65 13.02 -5.58
N THR A 3 -1.04 14.19 -5.79
CA THR A 3 0.38 14.28 -6.14
C THR A 3 1.20 14.54 -4.87
N PHE A 4 1.96 13.54 -4.45
CA PHE A 4 2.84 13.64 -3.29
C PHE A 4 4.05 14.53 -3.62
N LYS A 5 4.32 15.53 -2.78
CA LYS A 5 5.39 16.51 -3.00
C LYS A 5 6.72 16.14 -2.35
N SER A 6 6.69 15.35 -1.28
CA SER A 6 7.86 15.09 -0.42
C SER A 6 8.15 13.61 -0.16
N VAL A 7 7.29 12.71 -0.65
CA VAL A 7 7.42 11.27 -0.43
C VAL A 7 7.62 10.60 -1.78
N ASP A 8 8.80 10.02 -1.98
CA ASP A 8 9.17 9.32 -3.22
C ASP A 8 8.98 7.81 -3.11
N SER A 9 8.99 7.26 -1.89
CA SER A 9 8.74 5.85 -1.61
C SER A 9 8.07 5.71 -0.25
N LEU A 10 7.31 4.65 -0.06
CA LEU A 10 6.52 4.42 1.15
C LEU A 10 6.77 3.01 1.69
N ILE A 11 7.15 2.90 2.96
CA ILE A 11 7.13 1.65 3.72
C ILE A 11 5.94 1.72 4.68
N THR A 12 5.07 0.72 4.65
CA THR A 12 3.89 0.68 5.50
C THR A 12 3.38 -0.74 5.70
N ASN A 13 2.49 -0.95 6.66
CA ASN A 13 1.89 -2.26 6.91
C ASN A 13 0.77 -2.57 5.89
N PHE A 14 0.28 -3.81 5.90
CA PHE A 14 -0.99 -4.16 5.26
C PHE A 14 -2.18 -3.73 6.14
N HIS A 15 -2.90 -2.70 5.69
CA HIS A 15 -4.06 -2.10 6.38
C HIS A 15 -5.37 -2.77 6.01
N LEU A 16 -6.38 -2.71 6.89
CA LEU A 16 -7.72 -3.21 6.59
C LEU A 16 -8.38 -2.58 5.36
N THR A 17 -9.27 -3.35 4.73
CA THR A 17 -10.20 -2.83 3.73
C THR A 17 -11.07 -1.72 4.32
N ARG A 18 -11.32 -0.65 3.54
CA ARG A 18 -12.11 0.54 3.94
C ARG A 18 -11.50 1.43 5.03
N SER A 19 -10.20 1.31 5.30
CA SER A 19 -9.48 2.25 6.18
C SER A 19 -9.03 3.53 5.43
N SER A 20 -8.84 4.63 6.17
CA SER A 20 -8.24 5.86 5.65
C SER A 20 -6.80 5.64 5.17
N LEU A 21 -6.06 4.72 5.81
CA LEU A 21 -4.71 4.33 5.42
C LEU A 21 -4.70 3.61 4.07
N LEU A 22 -5.66 2.72 3.80
CA LEU A 22 -5.81 2.12 2.48
C LEU A 22 -6.09 3.17 1.40
N MET A 23 -6.86 4.21 1.73
CA MET A 23 -7.10 5.33 0.81
C MET A 23 -5.80 6.12 0.54
N MET A 24 -4.99 6.40 1.56
CA MET A 24 -3.70 7.07 1.41
C MET A 24 -2.74 6.27 0.53
N VAL A 25 -2.63 4.97 0.78
CA VAL A 25 -1.77 4.05 0.01
C VAL A 25 -2.28 3.93 -1.45
N SER A 26 -3.59 3.89 -1.65
CA SER A 26 -4.20 3.91 -2.99
C SER A 26 -3.97 5.23 -3.73
N ALA A 27 -3.95 6.36 -3.02
CA ALA A 27 -3.61 7.66 -3.60
C ALA A 27 -2.13 7.73 -4.03
N PHE A 28 -1.25 7.01 -3.32
CA PHE A 28 0.19 6.96 -3.60
C PHE A 28 0.54 6.06 -4.80
N ALA A 29 0.03 4.82 -4.84
CA ALA A 29 0.45 3.83 -5.85
C ALA A 29 -0.60 3.53 -6.94
N GLY A 30 -1.81 4.08 -6.79
CA GLY A 30 -2.96 3.75 -7.62
C GLY A 30 -3.77 2.58 -7.05
N ARG A 31 -5.10 2.72 -7.08
CA ARG A 31 -6.04 1.79 -6.44
C ARG A 31 -5.93 0.35 -6.95
N GLU A 32 -5.89 0.14 -8.27
CA GLU A 32 -5.88 -1.22 -8.83
C GLU A 32 -4.61 -1.98 -8.47
N ARG A 33 -3.44 -1.32 -8.52
CA ARG A 33 -2.16 -1.94 -8.11
C ARG A 33 -2.18 -2.36 -6.65
N ILE A 34 -2.71 -1.51 -5.77
CA ILE A 34 -2.84 -1.84 -4.34
C ILE A 34 -3.81 -3.01 -4.13
N LEU A 35 -4.97 -3.01 -4.79
CA LEU A 35 -5.92 -4.13 -4.66
C LEU A 35 -5.32 -5.46 -5.15
N ASN A 36 -4.57 -5.44 -6.25
CA ASN A 36 -3.90 -6.63 -6.76
C ASN A 36 -2.80 -7.12 -5.79
N ALA A 37 -1.98 -6.21 -5.25
CA ALA A 37 -0.98 -6.56 -4.23
C ALA A 37 -1.60 -7.15 -2.96
N TYR A 38 -2.76 -6.63 -2.55
CA TYR A 38 -3.53 -7.17 -1.42
C TYR A 38 -4.07 -8.57 -1.68
N ASN A 39 -4.60 -8.81 -2.88
CA ASN A 39 -5.08 -10.14 -3.27
C ASN A 39 -3.93 -11.17 -3.26
N GLU A 40 -2.75 -10.79 -3.76
CA GLU A 40 -1.56 -11.65 -3.70
C GLU A 40 -1.10 -11.88 -2.26
N ALA A 41 -1.06 -10.84 -1.43
CA ALA A 41 -0.70 -10.97 -0.01
C ALA A 41 -1.65 -11.91 0.75
N VAL A 42 -2.95 -11.90 0.44
CA VAL A 42 -3.91 -12.86 0.99
C VAL A 42 -3.62 -14.29 0.51
N LYS A 43 -3.37 -14.46 -0.79
CA LYS A 43 -3.05 -15.77 -1.38
C LYS A 43 -1.78 -16.38 -0.79
N GLU A 44 -0.77 -15.56 -0.56
CA GLU A 44 0.51 -15.97 0.03
C GLU A 44 0.51 -15.93 1.58
N SER A 45 -0.65 -15.75 2.21
CA SER A 45 -0.83 -15.79 3.68
C SER A 45 0.04 -14.80 4.47
N TYR A 46 0.23 -13.59 3.92
CA TYR A 46 0.88 -12.50 4.64
C TYR A 46 0.07 -12.13 5.89
N ARG A 47 0.77 -11.66 6.91
CA ARG A 47 0.18 -11.18 8.16
C ARG A 47 -0.19 -9.71 8.00
N PHE A 48 -1.42 -9.34 8.36
CA PHE A 48 -1.93 -7.97 8.23
C PHE A 48 -1.85 -7.23 9.59
N TYR A 49 -2.17 -5.93 9.59
CA TYR A 49 -2.25 -5.05 10.76
C TYR A 49 -0.90 -4.60 11.36
N SER A 50 -0.95 -4.09 12.60
CA SER A 50 0.11 -3.39 13.30
C SER A 50 1.40 -4.20 13.47
N TYR A 51 1.28 -5.52 13.65
CA TYR A 51 2.41 -6.43 13.88
C TYR A 51 2.57 -7.46 12.74
N GLY A 52 1.92 -7.20 11.62
CA GLY A 52 2.01 -8.03 10.43
C GLY A 52 3.26 -7.75 9.62
N ASP A 53 3.21 -8.19 8.36
CA ASP A 53 4.23 -7.92 7.38
C ASP A 53 4.09 -6.50 6.80
N ALA A 54 5.16 -6.06 6.13
CA ALA A 54 5.25 -4.75 5.54
C ALA A 54 5.17 -4.80 4.01
N MET A 55 4.80 -3.67 3.43
CA MET A 55 4.81 -3.39 2.01
C MET A 55 5.75 -2.21 1.76
N LEU A 56 6.67 -2.39 0.81
CA LEU A 56 7.50 -1.32 0.26
C LEU A 56 6.95 -0.92 -1.11
N ILE A 57 6.62 0.35 -1.27
CA ILE A 57 6.19 0.95 -2.54
C ILE A 57 7.29 1.89 -2.99
N ILE A 58 7.94 1.55 -4.09
CA ILE A 58 8.98 2.36 -4.71
C ILE A 58 8.32 3.24 -5.76
N GLY A 59 8.34 4.55 -5.55
CA GLY A 59 7.84 5.50 -6.54
C GLY A 59 8.80 5.57 -7.73
N SER A 60 8.22 5.68 -8.93
CA SER A 60 8.96 5.90 -10.17
C SER A 60 9.24 7.39 -10.34
N LYS A 61 10.22 7.93 -9.62
CA LYS A 61 10.91 9.13 -10.10
C LYS A 61 12.17 8.68 -10.83
N THR A 62 12.12 8.72 -12.16
CA THR A 62 13.30 8.98 -12.99
C THR A 62 13.64 10.46 -12.93
#